data_AF-A0A0G0FK11-F1
#
_entry.id   AF-A0A0G0FK11-F1
#
_cell.length_a   1.000
_cell.length_b   1.000
_cell.length_c   1.000
_cell.angle_alpha   90.00
_cell.angle_beta   90.00
_cell.angle_gamma   90.00
#
_symmetry.space_group_name_H-M   'P 1'
#
loop_
_entity.id
_entity.type
_entity.pdbx_description
1 polymer ?
#
loop_
_entity_poly.entity_id
_entity_poly.type
_entity_poly.pdbx_seq_one_letter_code
_entity_poly.pdbx_strand_id
1 'polypeptide(L)'
;MKTILQKLNTYKEELEHLKLLKKEKTFLIRNGYFCNFPKIYDKHTYLENLRQYHDLYIKTVSKWNTESENFYKKIEYFFGKKINKSIKIKYTCYGPGGHYFSKENKVVVNINSPHIIYIIKHEIVHLLVEPYILKYKIKHENKEILVNSIMNII
;
A
#
# COMPACT_ATOMS: atom_id res chain seq x y z
N MET A 1 -21.48 -1.48 4.20
CA MET A 1 -20.15 -0.90 4.49
C MET A 1 -19.10 -1.89 3.98
N LYS A 2 -18.12 -1.46 3.16
CA LYS A 2 -17.06 -2.36 2.68
C LYS A 2 -16.14 -2.69 3.86
N THR A 3 -15.96 -3.96 4.18
CA THR A 3 -15.08 -4.35 5.29
C THR A 3 -13.64 -4.19 4.85
N ILE A 4 -12.99 -3.14 5.34
CA ILE A 4 -11.55 -2.93 5.21
C ILE A 4 -10.91 -3.36 6.52
N LEU A 5 -10.05 -4.37 6.45
CA LEU A 5 -9.25 -4.79 7.58
C LEU A 5 -7.95 -3.99 7.56
N GLN A 6 -7.80 -3.11 8.55
CA GLN A 6 -6.63 -2.27 8.73
C GLN A 6 -5.80 -2.79 9.92
N LYS A 7 -4.49 -2.93 9.73
CA LYS A 7 -3.61 -3.44 10.79
C LYS A 7 -2.18 -2.91 10.65
N LEU A 8 -1.61 -2.42 11.75
CA LEU A 8 -0.17 -2.20 11.87
C LEU A 8 0.56 -3.54 12.02
N ASN A 9 1.61 -3.75 11.23
CA ASN A 9 2.41 -4.97 11.31
C ASN A 9 2.99 -5.12 12.72
N THR A 10 2.90 -6.35 13.24
CA THR A 10 3.68 -6.77 14.41
C THR A 10 5.17 -6.91 14.07
N TYR A 11 6.03 -6.96 15.08
CA TYR A 11 7.47 -7.20 14.88
C TYR A 11 7.77 -8.42 13.98
N LYS A 12 7.06 -9.54 14.20
CA LYS A 12 7.22 -10.74 13.38
C LYS A 12 6.81 -10.51 11.91
N GLU A 13 5.72 -9.78 11.69
CA GLU A 13 5.27 -9.45 10.33
C GLU A 13 6.24 -8.49 9.63
N GLU A 14 6.83 -7.54 10.35
CA GLU A 14 7.87 -6.65 9.84
C GLU A 14 9.15 -7.42 9.46
N LEU A 15 9.57 -8.38 10.28
CA LEU A 15 10.71 -9.27 9.95
C LEU A 15 10.49 -9.98 8.61
N GLU A 16 9.32 -10.59 8.43
CA GLU A 16 8.99 -11.29 7.19
C GLU A 16 8.90 -10.31 6.00
N HIS A 17 8.35 -9.12 6.22
CA HIS A 17 8.30 -8.08 5.20
C HIS A 17 9.71 -7.65 4.75
N LEU A 18 10.62 -7.40 5.69
CA LEU A 18 12.00 -7.03 5.40
C LEU A 18 12.78 -8.13 4.67
N LYS A 19 12.53 -9.41 4.99
CA LYS A 19 13.12 -10.53 4.25
C LYS A 19 12.68 -10.54 2.79
N LEU A 20 11.41 -10.25 2.52
CA LEU A 20 10.90 -10.13 1.15
C LEU A 20 11.55 -8.95 0.43
N LEU A 21 11.55 -7.76 1.04
CA LEU A 21 12.17 -6.57 0.45
C LEU A 21 13.66 -6.75 0.14
N LYS A 22 14.40 -7.48 0.98
CA LYS A 22 15.81 -7.81 0.73
C LYS A 22 16.00 -8.60 -0.57
N LYS A 23 15.07 -9.53 -0.89
CA LYS A 23 15.10 -10.28 -2.15
C LYS A 23 14.79 -9.40 -3.36
N GLU A 24 13.95 -8.38 -3.17
CA GLU A 24 13.51 -7.45 -4.22
C GLU A 24 14.34 -6.17 -4.31
N LYS A 25 15.38 -6.03 -3.47
CA LYS A 25 16.17 -4.79 -3.34
C LYS A 25 16.70 -4.28 -4.69
N THR A 26 17.24 -5.16 -5.52
CA THR A 26 17.77 -4.79 -6.85
C THR A 26 16.67 -4.23 -7.76
N PHE A 27 15.49 -4.86 -7.75
CA PHE A 27 14.34 -4.40 -8.52
C PHE A 27 13.88 -3.03 -8.03
N LEU A 28 13.75 -2.84 -6.72
CA LEU A 28 13.30 -1.59 -6.12
C LEU A 28 14.25 -0.43 -6.47
N ILE A 29 15.56 -0.63 -6.31
CA ILE A 29 16.57 0.38 -6.64
C ILE A 29 16.55 0.71 -8.14
N ARG A 30 16.52 -0.32 -9.00
CA ARG A 30 16.54 -0.12 -10.47
C ARG A 30 15.32 0.68 -10.97
N ASN A 31 14.16 0.53 -10.32
CA ASN A 31 12.94 1.24 -10.68
C ASN A 31 12.74 2.54 -9.88
N GLY A 32 13.78 3.03 -9.17
CA GLY A 32 13.74 4.34 -8.51
C GLY A 32 12.90 4.39 -7.24
N TYR A 33 12.51 3.25 -6.66
CA TYR A 33 11.75 3.22 -5.42
C TYR A 33 12.60 3.69 -4.24
N PHE A 34 12.24 4.83 -3.65
CA PHE A 34 12.79 5.26 -2.37
C PHE A 34 12.30 4.32 -1.26
N CYS A 35 13.21 3.56 -0.66
CA CYS A 35 12.92 2.58 0.37
C CYS A 35 13.55 2.99 1.69
N ASN A 36 12.75 3.05 2.76
CA ASN A 36 13.27 3.24 4.10
C ASN A 36 13.70 1.88 4.67
N PHE A 37 15.01 1.58 4.67
CA PHE A 37 15.54 0.38 5.31
C PHE A 37 16.11 0.71 6.70
N PRO A 38 15.85 -0.14 7.72
CA PRO A 38 16.46 0.05 9.03
C PRO A 38 17.98 -0.18 8.97
N LYS A 39 18.74 0.66 9.68
CA LYS A 39 20.20 0.47 9.85
C LYS A 39 20.50 -0.74 10.74
N ILE A 40 19.78 -0.85 11.85
CA ILE A 40 19.78 -1.98 12.76
C ILE A 40 18.33 -2.44 12.87
N TYR A 41 18.10 -3.75 12.77
CA TYR A 41 16.77 -4.30 12.89
C TYR A 41 16.73 -5.38 13.97
N ASP A 42 16.41 -4.94 15.18
CA ASP A 42 16.17 -5.78 16.34
C ASP A 42 14.83 -5.42 17.00
N LYS A 43 14.41 -6.27 17.93
CA LYS A 43 13.12 -6.14 18.62
C LYS A 43 13.08 -4.90 19.50
N HIS A 44 14.19 -4.51 20.11
CA HIS A 44 14.28 -3.36 21.01
C HIS A 44 14.02 -2.07 20.23
N THR A 45 14.76 -1.83 19.15
CA THR A 45 14.56 -0.64 18.30
C THR A 45 13.14 -0.55 17.74
N TYR A 46 12.53 -1.69 17.37
CA TYR A 46 11.13 -1.69 16.94
C TYR A 46 10.18 -1.29 18.07
N LEU A 47 10.36 -1.83 19.29
CA LEU A 47 9.52 -1.52 20.43
C LEU A 47 9.65 -0.06 20.90
N GLU A 48 10.85 0.50 20.85
CA GLU A 48 11.10 1.92 21.19
C GLU A 48 10.30 2.86 20.27
N ASN A 49 10.27 2.56 18.98
CA ASN A 49 9.56 3.37 17.98
C ASN A 49 8.06 3.02 17.86
N LEU A 50 7.61 1.93 18.48
CA LEU A 50 6.25 1.40 18.30
C LEU A 50 5.18 2.43 18.67
N ARG A 51 5.42 3.24 19.71
CA ARG A 51 4.47 4.30 20.11
C ARG A 51 4.27 5.33 19.01
N GLN A 52 5.36 5.83 18.42
CA GLN A 52 5.30 6.79 17.32
C GLN A 52 4.58 6.18 16.11
N TYR A 53 4.89 4.93 15.76
CA TYR A 53 4.22 4.25 14.66
C TYR A 53 2.73 4.02 14.92
N HIS A 54 2.35 3.73 16.16
CA HIS A 54 0.97 3.58 16.57
C HIS A 54 0.19 4.90 16.45
N ASP A 55 0.78 6.03 16.85
CA ASP A 55 0.16 7.35 16.71
C ASP A 55 -0.05 7.73 15.23
N LEU A 56 0.95 7.46 14.38
CA LEU A 56 0.82 7.64 12.94
C LEU A 56 -0.26 6.72 12.34
N TYR A 57 -0.32 5.47 12.80
CA TYR A 57 -1.34 4.50 12.40
C TYR A 57 -2.75 5.00 12.72
N ILE A 58 -3.02 5.43 13.96
CA ILE A 58 -4.34 5.97 14.34
C ILE A 58 -4.72 7.16 13.46
N LYS A 59 -3.81 8.12 13.28
CA LYS A 59 -4.04 9.30 12.44
C LYS A 59 -4.35 8.91 10.99
N THR A 60 -3.61 7.96 10.44
CA THR A 60 -3.78 7.48 9.07
C THR A 60 -5.12 6.75 8.90
N VAL A 61 -5.46 5.84 9.82
CA VAL A 61 -6.74 5.13 9.80
C VAL A 61 -7.92 6.09 9.87
N SER A 62 -7.84 7.09 10.76
CA SER A 62 -8.87 8.12 10.89
C SER A 62 -9.06 8.89 9.57
N LYS A 63 -7.95 9.37 8.98
CA LYS A 63 -7.99 10.09 7.70
C LYS A 63 -8.46 9.22 6.54
N TRP A 64 -8.07 7.94 6.51
CA TRP A 64 -8.58 7.01 5.51
C TRP A 64 -10.09 6.81 5.65
N ASN A 65 -10.60 6.64 6.87
CA ASN A 65 -12.02 6.43 7.10
C ASN A 65 -12.86 7.62 6.61
N THR A 66 -12.37 8.86 6.74
CA THR A 66 -13.08 10.05 6.23
C THR A 66 -13.01 10.18 4.70
N GLU A 67 -11.90 9.78 4.06
CA GLU A 67 -11.72 9.96 2.62
C GLU A 67 -12.18 8.77 1.76
N SER A 68 -12.25 7.57 2.36
CA SER A 68 -12.42 6.31 1.62
C SER A 68 -13.76 6.23 0.90
N GLU A 69 -14.85 6.74 1.47
CA GLU A 69 -16.17 6.66 0.85
C GLU A 69 -16.21 7.42 -0.48
N ASN A 70 -15.70 8.65 -0.50
CA ASN A 70 -15.63 9.46 -1.73
C ASN A 70 -14.73 8.80 -2.78
N PHE A 71 -13.57 8.28 -2.36
CA PHE A 71 -12.69 7.52 -3.24
C PHE A 71 -13.40 6.31 -3.86
N TYR A 72 -14.11 5.51 -3.06
CA TYR A 72 -14.83 4.35 -3.55
C TYR A 72 -15.99 4.71 -4.49
N LYS A 73 -16.71 5.81 -4.24
CA LYS A 73 -17.76 6.29 -5.16
C LYS A 73 -17.17 6.62 -6.54
N LYS A 74 -16.07 7.38 -6.56
CA LYS A 74 -15.42 7.81 -7.80
C LYS A 74 -14.84 6.64 -8.60
N ILE A 75 -14.17 5.71 -7.92
CA ILE A 75 -13.58 4.55 -8.60
C ILE A 75 -14.65 3.56 -9.10
N GLU A 76 -15.77 3.40 -8.38
CA GLU A 76 -16.90 2.57 -8.85
C GLU A 76 -17.60 3.18 -10.06
N TYR A 77 -17.75 4.51 -10.06
CA TYR A 77 -18.23 5.25 -11.21
C TYR A 77 -17.31 5.06 -12.42
N PHE A 78 -16.00 5.24 -12.23
CA PHE A 78 -14.99 5.06 -13.29
C PHE A 78 -15.04 3.66 -13.92
N PHE A 79 -15.12 2.60 -13.10
CA PHE A 79 -15.19 1.23 -13.63
C PHE A 79 -16.60 0.77 -14.04
N GLY A 80 -17.63 1.60 -13.86
CA GLY A 80 -19.02 1.24 -14.12
C GLY A 80 -19.51 0.03 -13.33
N LYS A 81 -18.89 -0.29 -12.19
CA LYS A 81 -19.23 -1.48 -11.38
C LYS A 81 -18.93 -1.27 -9.90
N LYS A 82 -19.75 -1.90 -9.05
CA LYS A 82 -19.51 -1.95 -7.61
C LYS A 82 -18.28 -2.81 -7.29
N ILE A 83 -17.46 -2.35 -6.36
CA ILE A 83 -16.32 -3.09 -5.83
C ILE A 83 -16.78 -3.84 -4.59
N ASN A 84 -17.11 -5.12 -4.75
CA ASN A 84 -17.56 -6.01 -3.67
C ASN A 84 -16.42 -6.77 -2.99
N LYS A 85 -15.16 -6.44 -3.30
CA LYS A 85 -13.99 -7.10 -2.71
C LYS A 85 -13.61 -6.44 -1.39
N SER A 86 -13.37 -7.24 -0.35
CA SER A 86 -12.69 -6.79 0.85
C SER A 86 -11.21 -6.56 0.53
N ILE A 87 -10.70 -5.39 0.88
CA ILE A 87 -9.29 -5.03 0.73
C ILE A 87 -8.67 -4.96 2.12
N LYS A 88 -7.52 -5.62 2.30
CA LYS A 88 -6.72 -5.57 3.53
C LYS A 88 -5.65 -4.50 3.39
N ILE A 89 -5.57 -3.58 4.34
CA ILE A 89 -4.49 -2.58 4.38
C ILE A 89 -3.60 -2.92 5.56
N LYS A 90 -2.34 -3.24 5.28
CA LYS A 90 -1.29 -3.41 6.28
C LYS A 90 -0.37 -2.21 6.29
N TYR A 91 0.00 -1.78 7.48
CA TYR A 91 0.96 -0.70 7.67
C TYR A 91 2.30 -1.29 8.08
N THR A 92 3.36 -0.91 7.39
CA THR A 92 4.74 -1.26 7.72
C THR A 92 5.54 -0.02 8.11
N CYS A 93 6.57 -0.19 8.91
CA CYS A 93 7.49 0.88 9.30
C CYS A 93 8.62 1.08 8.27
N TYR A 94 8.84 0.10 7.39
CA TYR A 94 10.01 0.02 6.51
C TYR A 94 9.63 -0.38 5.08
N GLY A 95 10.50 -0.10 4.12
CA GLY A 95 10.30 -0.41 2.71
C GLY A 95 9.88 0.79 1.85
N PRO A 96 9.39 0.52 0.61
CA PRO A 96 8.92 1.56 -0.30
C PRO A 96 7.65 2.23 0.23
N GLY A 97 7.21 3.31 -0.42
CA GLY A 97 5.98 4.01 -0.03
C GLY A 97 4.76 3.09 0.08
N GLY A 98 4.56 2.25 -0.93
CA GLY A 98 3.48 1.26 -0.99
C GLY A 98 3.81 0.11 -1.93
N HIS A 99 3.07 -0.99 -1.79
CA HIS A 99 3.00 -2.09 -2.74
C HIS A 99 1.73 -2.92 -2.48
N TYR A 100 1.38 -3.78 -3.43
CA TYR A 100 0.16 -4.60 -3.37
C TYR A 100 0.43 -6.08 -3.64
N PHE A 101 -0.47 -6.93 -3.12
CA PHE A 101 -0.51 -8.37 -3.33
C PHE A 101 -1.89 -8.74 -3.87
N SER A 102 -1.99 -8.83 -5.20
CA SER A 102 -3.26 -9.04 -5.91
C SER A 102 -3.96 -10.35 -5.52
N LYS A 103 -3.22 -11.43 -5.33
CA LYS A 103 -3.75 -12.73 -4.88
C LYS A 103 -4.39 -12.68 -3.49
N GLU A 104 -3.96 -11.73 -2.65
CA GLU A 104 -4.43 -11.60 -1.27
C GLU A 104 -5.42 -10.44 -1.07
N ASN A 105 -5.73 -9.68 -2.14
CA ASN A 105 -6.43 -8.39 -2.07
C ASN A 105 -5.87 -7.49 -0.95
N LYS A 106 -4.54 -7.37 -0.89
CA LYS A 106 -3.82 -6.74 0.21
C LYS A 106 -2.95 -5.61 -0.32
N VAL A 107 -3.03 -4.46 0.34
CA VAL A 107 -2.12 -3.33 0.19
C VAL A 107 -1.23 -3.27 1.42
N VAL A 108 0.06 -2.98 1.22
CA VAL A 108 1.02 -2.73 2.28
C VAL A 108 1.61 -1.34 2.05
N VAL A 109 1.51 -0.46 3.04
CA VAL A 109 2.00 0.92 2.95
C VAL A 109 2.96 1.25 4.07
N ASN A 110 4.01 2.00 3.76
CA ASN A 110 4.94 2.49 4.76
C ASN A 110 4.31 3.67 5.51
N ILE A 111 4.13 3.48 6.83
CA ILE A 111 3.45 4.44 7.73
C ILE A 111 4.18 5.78 7.83
N ASN A 112 5.47 5.81 7.52
CA ASN A 112 6.27 7.04 7.53
C ASN A 112 6.16 7.85 6.23
N SER A 113 5.36 7.40 5.25
CA SER A 113 5.25 8.08 3.96
C SER A 113 4.46 9.40 4.08
N PRO A 114 4.97 10.54 3.59
CA PRO A 114 4.29 11.84 3.71
C PRO A 114 2.95 11.91 2.96
N HIS A 115 2.77 11.08 1.93
CA HIS A 115 1.56 11.02 1.10
C HIS A 115 0.79 9.71 1.27
N ILE A 116 0.78 9.13 2.48
CA ILE A 116 0.26 7.79 2.73
C ILE A 116 -1.17 7.55 2.21
N ILE A 117 -2.08 8.52 2.32
CA ILE A 117 -3.45 8.35 1.83
C ILE A 117 -3.51 8.25 0.31
N TYR A 118 -2.70 9.06 -0.39
CA TYR A 118 -2.57 8.96 -1.84
C TYR A 118 -1.99 7.59 -2.23
N ILE A 119 -0.97 7.13 -1.51
CA ILE A 119 -0.35 5.82 -1.75
C ILE A 119 -1.37 4.69 -1.54
N ILE A 120 -2.17 4.72 -0.46
CA ILE A 120 -3.23 3.70 -0.25
C ILE A 120 -4.18 3.66 -1.45
N LYS A 121 -4.62 4.82 -1.95
CA LYS A 121 -5.50 4.89 -3.13
C LYS A 121 -4.81 4.32 -4.37
N HIS A 122 -3.56 4.72 -4.61
CA HIS A 122 -2.71 4.24 -5.73
C HIS A 122 -2.60 2.72 -5.74
N GLU A 123 -2.25 2.11 -4.60
CA GLU A 123 -2.12 0.66 -4.46
C GLU A 123 -3.46 -0.08 -4.58
N ILE A 124 -4.57 0.53 -4.16
CA ILE A 124 -5.91 -0.02 -4.41
C ILE A 124 -6.24 -0.02 -5.89
N VAL A 125 -5.92 1.06 -6.62
CA VAL A 125 -6.13 1.11 -8.07
C VAL A 125 -5.30 0.04 -8.75
N HIS A 126 -4.05 -0.19 -8.34
CA HIS A 126 -3.27 -1.34 -8.81
C HIS A 126 -4.01 -2.68 -8.64
N LEU A 127 -4.56 -2.96 -7.45
CA LEU A 127 -5.35 -4.18 -7.21
C LEU A 127 -6.53 -4.33 -8.17
N LEU A 128 -7.19 -3.22 -8.51
CA LEU A 128 -8.37 -3.23 -9.36
C LEU A 128 -8.01 -3.43 -10.84
N VAL A 129 -6.88 -2.88 -11.30
CA VAL A 129 -6.45 -3.01 -12.69
C VAL A 129 -5.62 -4.26 -12.97
N GLU A 130 -5.04 -4.89 -11.94
CA GLU A 130 -4.16 -6.05 -12.08
C GLU A 130 -4.69 -7.15 -13.02
N PRO A 131 -5.99 -7.56 -12.98
CA PRO A 131 -6.49 -8.56 -13.92
C PRO A 131 -6.30 -8.17 -15.39
N TYR A 132 -6.43 -6.88 -15.72
CA TYR A 132 -6.22 -6.36 -17.06
C TYR A 132 -4.73 -6.27 -17.40
N ILE A 133 -3.89 -5.86 -16.44
CA ILE A 133 -2.42 -5.85 -16.60
C ILE A 133 -1.90 -7.24 -16.97
N LEU A 134 -2.34 -8.26 -16.24
CA LEU A 134 -1.96 -9.66 -16.49
C LEU A 134 -2.50 -10.16 -17.83
N LYS A 135 -3.77 -9.89 -18.13
CA LYS A 135 -4.40 -10.30 -19.40
C LYS A 135 -3.68 -9.73 -20.62
N TYR A 136 -3.31 -8.46 -20.58
CA TYR A 136 -2.72 -7.74 -21.72
C TYR A 136 -1.18 -7.64 -21.65
N LYS A 137 -0.54 -8.28 -20.67
CA LYS A 137 0.92 -8.25 -20.46
C LYS A 137 1.49 -6.83 -20.45
N ILE A 138 0.79 -5.91 -19.77
CA ILE A 138 1.20 -4.50 -19.69
C ILE A 138 2.51 -4.39 -18.92
N LYS A 139 3.50 -3.69 -19.50
CA LYS A 139 4.81 -3.45 -18.89
C LYS A 139 4.68 -2.61 -17.61
N HIS A 140 5.66 -2.76 -16.70
CA HIS A 140 5.66 -2.07 -15.40
C HIS A 140 5.48 -0.55 -15.51
N GLU A 141 6.26 0.13 -16.34
CA GLU A 141 6.17 1.59 -16.55
C GLU A 141 4.77 2.02 -17.03
N ASN A 142 4.21 1.30 -18.01
CA ASN A 142 2.87 1.58 -18.53
C ASN A 142 1.77 1.30 -17.49
N LYS A 143 2.00 0.34 -16.59
CA LYS A 143 1.09 0.08 -15.46
C LYS A 143 1.08 1.28 -14.51
N GLU A 144 2.24 1.80 -14.13
CA GLU A 144 2.33 2.98 -13.26
C GLU A 144 1.68 4.20 -13.91
N ILE A 145 1.91 4.43 -15.21
CA ILE A 145 1.24 5.50 -15.98
C ILE A 145 -0.28 5.32 -15.96
N LEU A 146 -0.78 4.11 -16.24
CA LEU A 146 -2.22 3.83 -16.23
C LEU A 146 -2.84 4.14 -14.87
N VAL A 147 -2.21 3.69 -13.78
CA VAL A 147 -2.71 3.94 -12.43
C VAL A 147 -2.72 5.44 -12.12
N ASN A 148 -1.64 6.16 -12.45
CA ASN A 148 -1.57 7.60 -12.28
C ASN A 148 -2.64 8.34 -13.10
N SER A 149 -2.91 7.91 -14.34
CA SER A 149 -3.97 8.48 -15.17
C SER A 149 -5.35 8.28 -14.54
N ILE A 150 -5.63 7.09 -14.00
CA ILE A 150 -6.88 6.84 -13.28
C ILE A 150 -6.98 7.76 -12.05
N MET A 151 -5.90 7.82 -11.25
CA MET A 151 -5.82 8.66 -10.05
C MET A 151 -6.03 10.16 -10.34
N ASN A 152 -5.66 10.65 -11.52
CA ASN A 152 -5.88 12.04 -11.92
C ASN A 152 -7.32 12.32 -12.38
N ILE A 153 -8.07 11.30 -12.78
CA ILE A 153 -9.47 11.41 -13.19
C ILE A 153 -10.41 11.39 -11.98
N ILE A 154 -10.04 10.63 -10.94
CA ILE A 154 -10.87 10.46 -9.73
C ILE A 154 -10.56 11.50 -8.66
#